data_AF-A0A6I6LNB6-F1
#
_entry.id   AF-A0A6I6LNB6-F1
#
_cell.length_a   1.000
_cell.length_b   1.000
_cell.length_c   1.000
_cell.angle_alpha   90.00
_cell.angle_beta   90.00
_cell.angle_gamma   90.00
#
_symmetry.space_group_name_H-M   'P 1'
#
loop_
_entity.id
_entity.type
_entity.pdbx_description
1 polymer ?
#
loop_
_entity_poly.entity_id
_entity_poly.type
_entity_poly.pdbx_seq_one_letter_code
_entity_poly.pdbx_strand_id
1 'polypeptide(L)'
;MRALFIFLACCLWSVQLANASPFTFGQKQQDFLPVDEAFTLHVEQPDAGGVVLRWDIAPGYYLYQERLRFAGLPPGIEPQLPPGEAYHDEYFGDSRIYRDSLEVQLPDADLASLELGWQGCADAGLCYPPQSRTVELGGSSTPPSMPVQADDQALASGLQQQSLGWSLLIFFGLGLLLAFAPCSLPMLPILAGIVVGSQAGPRRGMALAGAYVFSMALVYAALGVVAALLGANLQGWLMQPWLIASFAGLFVLLSLPMFGFFELQLPAGLRDRLEQAGRQRRGGSLAGASALGVLSGLLVGPCMTAPLAAALLYIAQSGDALNGGLVLFALGLGIGTPLVLLVTVGNRFLPKPGPWMDRVKVSFGFLFLVAALYVLRPLLSDPLWVGLWGALLVVGASGLLHLSRELVRHQALSRAVASLAGIWGVALLLGAAGGAQDVLRPLGVFTGSVASSQGAEPAHGFVGFSEPADLDRELAAARAAGQWVLVDYYADWCVSCKVMEKEVFGDAQVQAALTGVRILRPDVTQTDPASRELLNRYQVMGPPTLLFIGPDGEERRTQRITGEVDANQFLNRWNQTMERG
;
A
#
# COMPACT_ATOMS: atom_id res chain seq x y z
N MET A 1 -21.49 -27.57 12.94
CA MET A 1 -22.03 -26.20 13.06
C MET A 1 -20.93 -25.15 13.18
N ARG A 2 -20.18 -25.03 14.30
CA ARG A 2 -19.15 -23.97 14.46
C ARG A 2 -18.06 -23.94 13.37
N ALA A 3 -17.47 -25.08 13.01
CA ALA A 3 -16.39 -25.12 12.00
C ALA A 3 -16.86 -24.80 10.56
N LEU A 4 -18.11 -25.13 10.21
CA LEU A 4 -18.69 -24.84 8.90
C LEU A 4 -19.09 -23.38 8.79
N PHE A 5 -19.61 -22.80 9.88
CA PHE A 5 -19.91 -21.37 9.99
C PHE A 5 -18.61 -20.54 9.96
N ILE A 6 -17.54 -21.02 10.59
CA ILE A 6 -16.20 -20.40 10.52
C ILE A 6 -15.62 -20.52 9.11
N PHE A 7 -15.81 -21.62 8.39
CA PHE A 7 -15.29 -21.77 7.02
C PHE A 7 -16.07 -20.94 6.00
N LEU A 8 -17.41 -20.91 6.09
CA LEU A 8 -18.24 -20.01 5.26
C LEU A 8 -18.00 -18.55 5.61
N ALA A 9 -17.87 -18.22 6.90
CA ALA A 9 -17.50 -16.87 7.34
C ALA A 9 -16.08 -16.50 6.91
N CYS A 10 -15.11 -17.43 6.89
CA CYS A 10 -13.77 -17.18 6.36
C CYS A 10 -13.76 -17.01 4.84
N CYS A 11 -14.56 -17.78 4.08
CA CYS A 11 -14.68 -17.61 2.64
C CYS A 11 -15.41 -16.30 2.27
N LEU A 12 -16.47 -15.94 2.99
CA LEU A 12 -17.17 -14.66 2.84
C LEU A 12 -16.31 -13.49 3.32
N TRP A 13 -15.60 -13.62 4.43
CA TRP A 13 -14.62 -12.62 4.89
C TRP A 13 -13.43 -12.51 3.95
N SER A 14 -12.94 -13.59 3.32
CA SER A 14 -11.85 -13.48 2.35
C SER A 14 -12.29 -12.74 1.08
N VAL A 15 -13.57 -12.84 0.71
CA VAL A 15 -14.15 -12.07 -0.41
C VAL A 15 -14.43 -10.62 -0.01
N GLN A 16 -14.78 -10.34 1.25
CA GLN A 16 -14.93 -8.97 1.77
C GLN A 16 -13.60 -8.27 2.08
N LEU A 17 -12.58 -8.99 2.56
CA LEU A 17 -11.22 -8.49 2.82
C LEU A 17 -10.46 -8.20 1.52
N ALA A 18 -10.84 -8.82 0.41
CA ALA A 18 -10.30 -8.47 -0.90
C ALA A 18 -10.76 -7.07 -1.38
N ASN A 19 -11.79 -6.48 -0.76
CA ASN A 19 -12.29 -5.12 -1.02
C ASN A 19 -12.26 -4.20 0.21
N ALA A 20 -11.78 -4.67 1.36
CA ALA A 20 -11.68 -3.86 2.56
C ALA A 20 -10.20 -3.61 2.87
N SER A 21 -9.76 -2.39 2.58
CA SER A 21 -8.58 -1.77 3.17
C SER A 21 -8.56 -2.08 4.67
N PRO A 22 -7.49 -2.67 5.24
CA PRO A 22 -7.51 -3.19 6.61
C PRO A 22 -7.43 -2.11 7.71
N PHE A 23 -7.86 -0.88 7.45
CA PHE A 23 -7.99 0.19 8.42
C PHE A 23 -9.29 0.95 8.22
N THR A 24 -10.36 0.52 8.88
CA THR A 24 -11.48 1.41 9.19
C THR A 24 -12.02 1.03 10.57
N PHE A 25 -11.37 1.59 11.59
CA PHE A 25 -11.97 1.68 12.92
C PHE A 25 -13.18 2.61 12.85
N GLY A 26 -14.30 2.20 13.44
CA GLY A 26 -15.54 2.95 13.42
C GLY A 26 -15.37 4.37 13.96
N GLN A 27 -15.62 5.36 13.11
CA GLN A 27 -15.80 6.74 13.52
C GLN A 27 -17.29 6.98 13.75
N LYS A 28 -17.63 7.26 15.01
CA LYS A 28 -18.69 8.22 15.32
C LYS A 28 -17.97 9.42 15.93
N GLN A 29 -17.23 10.14 15.08
CA GLN A 29 -16.55 11.37 15.43
C GLN A 29 -17.20 12.44 14.58
N GLN A 30 -17.58 13.55 15.19
CA GLN A 30 -17.99 14.73 14.44
C GLN A 30 -16.78 15.15 13.61
N ASP A 31 -16.93 15.19 12.28
CA ASP A 31 -15.87 15.61 11.38
C ASP A 31 -15.48 17.05 11.73
N PHE A 32 -14.28 17.23 12.25
CA PHE A 32 -13.72 18.55 12.51
C PHE A 32 -13.12 19.08 11.22
N LEU A 33 -13.40 20.34 10.89
CA LEU A 33 -12.81 21.02 9.74
C LEU A 33 -11.27 21.08 9.88
N PRO A 34 -10.51 20.95 8.79
CA PRO A 34 -9.09 21.29 8.76
C PRO A 34 -8.84 22.74 9.25
N VAL A 35 -7.67 23.02 9.83
CA VAL A 35 -7.35 24.35 10.41
C VAL A 35 -7.55 25.49 9.41
N ASP A 36 -7.11 25.26 8.17
CA ASP A 36 -7.19 26.25 7.09
C ASP A 36 -8.62 26.51 6.62
N GLU A 37 -9.54 25.56 6.86
CA GLU A 37 -10.97 25.72 6.59
C GLU A 37 -11.73 26.30 7.79
N ALA A 38 -11.24 26.05 9.01
CA ALA A 38 -11.82 26.59 10.23
C ALA A 38 -11.48 28.08 10.44
N PHE A 39 -10.30 28.52 9.96
CA PHE A 39 -9.80 29.89 10.14
C PHE A 39 -9.14 30.41 8.85
N THR A 40 -9.93 30.94 7.94
CA THR A 40 -9.43 31.46 6.65
C THR A 40 -8.95 32.90 6.79
N LEU A 41 -7.64 33.12 6.61
CA LEU A 41 -7.03 34.45 6.62
C LEU A 41 -7.04 35.09 5.23
N HIS A 42 -7.65 36.27 5.16
CA HIS A 42 -7.66 37.19 4.04
C HIS A 42 -6.80 38.41 4.36
N VAL A 43 -6.02 38.86 3.36
CA VAL A 43 -5.18 40.05 3.47
C VAL A 43 -5.58 40.98 2.34
N GLU A 44 -6.11 42.13 2.69
CA GLU A 44 -6.53 43.17 1.76
C GLU A 44 -5.62 44.39 1.96
N GLN A 45 -5.22 45.03 0.87
CA GLN A 45 -4.48 46.29 0.89
C GLN A 45 -5.37 47.34 0.21
N PRO A 46 -6.17 48.11 0.97
CA PRO A 46 -7.02 49.14 0.38
C PRO A 46 -6.18 50.26 -0.23
N ASP A 47 -6.62 50.81 -1.36
CA ASP A 47 -5.97 51.93 -2.08
C ASP A 47 -5.76 53.20 -1.21
N ALA A 48 -6.42 53.28 -0.05
CA ALA A 48 -6.34 54.38 0.90
C ALA A 48 -5.11 54.33 1.83
N GLY A 49 -4.24 53.32 1.67
CA GLY A 49 -3.05 53.10 2.51
C GLY A 49 -3.35 52.25 3.75
N GLY A 50 -2.50 51.26 4.03
CA GLY A 50 -2.65 50.32 5.13
C GLY A 50 -3.00 48.89 4.70
N VAL A 51 -2.90 47.95 5.65
CA VAL A 51 -3.16 46.52 5.43
C VAL A 51 -4.28 46.06 6.33
N VAL A 52 -5.32 45.47 5.76
CA VAL A 52 -6.45 44.90 6.48
C VAL A 52 -6.32 43.37 6.50
N LEU A 53 -6.20 42.81 7.70
CA LEU A 53 -6.18 41.36 7.92
C LEU A 53 -7.56 40.92 8.39
N ARG A 54 -8.22 40.04 7.65
CA ARG A 54 -9.52 39.47 8.04
C ARG A 54 -9.42 37.96 8.19
N TRP A 55 -9.71 37.44 9.37
CA TRP A 55 -9.96 36.01 9.57
C TRP A 55 -11.46 35.75 9.49
N ASP A 56 -11.89 34.85 8.62
CA ASP A 56 -13.25 34.30 8.65
C ASP A 56 -13.20 32.98 9.44
N ILE A 57 -14.07 32.86 10.45
CA ILE A 57 -14.05 31.78 11.44
C ILE A 57 -15.30 30.92 11.25
N ALA A 58 -15.12 29.62 11.05
CA ALA A 58 -16.23 28.70 10.82
C ALA A 58 -17.19 28.62 12.04
N PRO A 59 -18.48 28.34 11.83
CA PRO A 59 -19.44 28.20 12.93
C PRO A 59 -19.03 27.08 13.89
N GLY A 60 -19.01 27.39 15.19
CA GLY A 60 -18.57 26.45 16.24
C GLY A 60 -17.06 26.50 16.53
N TYR A 61 -16.34 27.49 15.99
CA TYR A 61 -14.91 27.72 16.21
C TYR A 61 -14.65 29.14 16.73
N TYR A 62 -13.53 29.35 17.41
CA TYR A 62 -13.13 30.66 17.95
C TYR A 62 -11.61 30.84 17.99
N LEU A 63 -11.15 32.10 17.88
CA LEU A 63 -9.73 32.51 17.99
C LEU A 63 -9.47 33.24 19.32
N TYR A 64 -8.31 33.04 19.93
CA TYR A 64 -7.93 33.76 21.16
C TYR A 64 -7.27 35.11 20.88
N GLN A 65 -7.80 36.17 21.47
CA GLN A 65 -7.23 37.53 21.36
C GLN A 65 -5.78 37.59 21.89
N GLU A 66 -5.51 36.97 23.03
CA GLU A 66 -4.19 37.01 23.68
C GLU A 66 -3.12 36.17 22.97
N ARG A 67 -3.52 35.35 21.99
CA ARG A 67 -2.60 34.49 21.22
C ARG A 67 -2.47 34.89 19.76
N LEU A 68 -2.97 36.06 19.41
CA LEU A 68 -2.61 36.74 18.18
C LEU A 68 -1.21 37.34 18.34
N ARG A 69 -0.31 36.99 17.43
CA ARG A 69 1.06 37.49 17.38
C ARG A 69 1.31 38.14 16.03
N PHE A 70 1.90 39.34 16.07
CA PHE A 70 2.28 40.07 14.88
C PHE A 70 3.78 40.36 15.00
N ALA A 71 4.60 39.71 14.17
CA ALA A 71 6.04 39.86 14.15
C ALA A 71 6.50 40.47 12.82
N GLY A 72 7.51 41.36 12.88
CA GLY A 72 7.97 42.12 11.71
C GLY A 72 7.48 43.57 11.65
N LEU A 73 6.72 44.05 12.64
CA LEU A 73 6.30 45.46 12.76
C LEU A 73 7.45 46.36 13.25
N PRO A 74 7.51 47.65 12.85
CA PRO A 74 8.51 48.59 13.34
C PRO A 74 8.37 48.79 14.86
N PRO A 75 9.48 49.03 15.59
CA PRO A 75 9.43 49.18 17.04
C PRO A 75 8.54 50.38 17.44
N GLY A 76 7.44 50.09 18.15
CA GLY A 76 6.49 51.10 18.66
C GLY A 76 5.11 51.11 17.99
N ILE A 77 4.86 50.24 17.00
CA ILE A 77 3.55 50.09 16.34
C ILE A 77 2.91 48.78 16.80
N GLU A 78 1.85 48.85 17.58
CA GLU A 78 1.00 47.71 17.94
C GLU A 78 -0.34 47.79 17.19
N PRO A 79 -0.84 46.68 16.62
CA PRO A 79 -2.15 46.65 15.98
C PRO A 79 -3.25 46.94 16.99
N GLN A 80 -4.20 47.80 16.62
CA GLN A 80 -5.42 47.97 17.40
C GLN A 80 -6.35 46.79 17.14
N LEU A 81 -6.48 45.92 18.15
CA LEU A 81 -7.39 44.78 18.11
C LEU A 81 -8.82 45.23 18.51
N PRO A 82 -9.87 44.71 17.85
CA PRO A 82 -11.25 44.96 18.27
C PRO A 82 -11.51 44.41 19.69
N PRO A 83 -12.59 44.83 20.37
CA PRO A 83 -12.96 44.23 21.65
C PRO A 83 -13.37 42.76 21.45
N GLY A 84 -12.67 41.83 22.09
CA GLY A 84 -13.03 40.40 22.09
C GLY A 84 -14.14 40.05 23.09
N GLU A 85 -14.83 38.95 22.83
CA GLU A 85 -15.87 38.40 23.71
C GLU A 85 -15.24 37.67 24.90
N ALA A 86 -15.75 37.91 26.11
CA ALA A 86 -15.27 37.19 27.29
C ALA A 86 -15.75 35.73 27.25
N TYR A 87 -14.82 34.79 27.29
CA TYR A 87 -15.09 33.36 27.23
C TYR A 87 -14.20 32.60 28.21
N HIS A 88 -14.84 31.75 29.00
CA HIS A 88 -14.15 30.87 29.93
C HIS A 88 -13.88 29.54 29.23
N ASP A 89 -12.61 29.27 28.95
CA ASP A 89 -12.16 28.04 28.33
C ASP A 89 -11.71 27.03 29.40
N GLU A 90 -12.08 25.76 29.24
CA GLU A 90 -11.76 24.71 30.21
C GLU A 90 -10.25 24.43 30.35
N TYR A 91 -9.46 24.78 29.34
CA TYR A 91 -8.01 24.56 29.29
C TYR A 91 -7.21 25.82 29.66
N PHE A 92 -7.69 27.00 29.27
CA PHE A 92 -6.95 28.26 29.41
C PHE A 92 -7.58 29.29 30.37
N GLY A 93 -8.76 29.01 30.93
CA GLY A 93 -9.43 29.88 31.89
C GLY A 93 -10.13 31.08 31.25
N ASP A 94 -10.25 32.18 32.01
CA ASP A 94 -10.88 33.41 31.51
C ASP A 94 -10.03 34.03 30.41
N SER A 95 -10.57 34.02 29.19
CA SER A 95 -9.90 34.51 27.99
C SER A 95 -10.83 35.39 27.17
N ARG A 96 -10.27 36.15 26.22
CA ARG A 96 -11.05 36.89 25.23
C ARG A 96 -10.94 36.23 23.87
N ILE A 97 -12.07 36.01 23.22
CA ILE A 97 -12.17 35.28 21.96
C ILE A 97 -12.86 36.08 20.87
N TYR A 98 -12.70 35.65 19.62
CA TYR A 98 -13.45 36.11 18.45
C TYR A 98 -14.16 34.95 17.78
N ARG A 99 -15.38 35.21 17.32
CA ARG A 99 -16.25 34.27 16.58
C ARG A 99 -16.68 34.92 15.27
N ASP A 100 -17.04 34.09 14.30
CA ASP A 100 -17.50 34.44 12.94
C ASP A 100 -16.47 35.18 12.07
N SER A 101 -15.92 36.31 12.54
CA SER A 101 -14.86 37.03 11.85
C SER A 101 -14.01 37.88 12.80
N LEU A 102 -12.76 38.12 12.42
CA LEU A 102 -11.86 39.06 13.08
C LEU A 102 -11.20 39.94 12.03
N GLU A 103 -11.38 41.25 12.12
CA GLU A 103 -10.72 42.23 11.27
C GLU A 103 -9.71 43.03 12.08
N VAL A 104 -8.48 43.15 11.57
CA VAL A 104 -7.38 43.90 12.18
C VAL A 104 -6.79 44.83 11.14
N GLN A 105 -6.78 46.12 11.44
CA GLN A 105 -6.24 47.15 10.56
C GLN A 105 -4.83 47.54 11.01
N LEU A 106 -3.87 47.43 10.10
CA LEU A 106 -2.49 47.83 10.31
C LEU A 106 -2.23 49.18 9.64
N PRO A 107 -1.61 50.14 10.36
CA PRO A 107 -1.27 51.43 9.77
C PRO A 107 -0.23 51.24 8.67
N ASP A 108 -0.28 52.14 7.69
CA ASP A 108 0.59 52.10 6.52
C ASP A 108 2.05 52.24 6.96
N ALA A 109 2.75 51.11 6.97
CA ALA A 109 4.17 51.01 7.20
C ALA A 109 4.71 50.26 5.98
N ASP A 110 5.75 50.81 5.35
CA ASP A 110 6.46 50.21 4.20
C ASP A 110 7.07 48.85 4.60
N LEU A 111 6.22 47.84 4.77
CA LEU A 111 6.53 46.52 5.29
C LEU A 111 6.72 45.58 4.11
N ALA A 112 7.90 44.97 4.01
CA ALA A 112 8.17 43.97 2.97
C ALA A 112 7.49 42.63 3.30
N SER A 113 7.48 42.23 4.56
CA SER A 113 6.84 41.01 5.04
C SER A 113 6.41 41.11 6.51
N LEU A 114 5.38 40.37 6.87
CA LEU A 114 4.78 40.33 8.19
C LEU A 114 4.51 38.87 8.58
N GLU A 115 5.00 38.43 9.73
CA GLU A 115 4.71 37.11 10.29
C GLU A 115 3.52 37.18 11.24
N LEU A 116 2.48 36.41 10.95
CA LEU A 116 1.23 36.36 11.68
C LEU A 116 1.12 35.04 12.42
N GLY A 117 0.90 35.08 13.72
CA GLY A 117 0.63 33.92 14.56
C GLY A 117 -0.78 33.95 15.13
N TRP A 118 -1.53 32.86 15.08
CA TRP A 118 -2.84 32.76 15.71
C TRP A 118 -3.11 31.35 16.25
N GLN A 119 -4.04 31.25 17.20
CA GLN A 119 -4.50 29.98 17.73
C GLN A 119 -6.00 30.03 17.97
N GLY A 120 -6.69 28.95 17.58
CA GLY A 120 -8.12 28.79 17.81
C GLY A 120 -8.50 27.39 18.25
N CYS A 121 -9.73 27.25 18.75
CA CYS A 121 -10.32 25.98 19.17
C CYS A 121 -11.74 25.85 18.62
N ALA A 122 -12.22 24.62 18.57
CA ALA A 122 -13.61 24.28 18.36
C ALA A 122 -14.35 24.25 19.72
N ASP A 123 -15.60 24.65 19.74
CA ASP A 123 -16.49 24.55 20.92
C ASP A 123 -16.66 23.10 21.40
N ALA A 124 -16.44 22.13 20.51
CA ALA A 124 -16.46 20.69 20.82
C ALA A 124 -15.16 20.18 21.50
N GLY A 125 -14.30 21.08 21.99
CA GLY A 125 -13.14 20.76 22.85
C GLY A 125 -11.85 20.43 22.10
N LEU A 126 -11.77 20.71 20.79
CA LEU A 126 -10.56 20.51 19.99
C LEU A 126 -9.82 21.83 19.81
N CYS A 127 -8.64 21.97 20.41
CA CYS A 127 -7.76 23.12 20.18
C CYS A 127 -6.72 22.83 19.10
N TYR A 128 -6.65 23.69 18.10
CA TYR A 128 -5.66 23.58 17.05
C TYR A 128 -4.29 24.08 17.54
N PRO A 129 -3.18 23.51 17.03
CA PRO A 129 -1.85 24.01 17.33
C PRO A 129 -1.70 25.46 16.82
N PRO A 130 -0.81 26.27 17.43
CA PRO A 130 -0.57 27.64 17.00
C PRO A 130 -0.09 27.65 15.55
N GLN A 131 -0.79 28.42 14.72
CA GLN A 131 -0.48 28.62 13.32
C GLN A 131 0.41 29.84 13.18
N SER A 132 1.36 29.77 12.25
CA SER A 132 2.22 30.90 11.87
C SER A 132 2.25 31.00 10.36
N ARG A 133 1.93 32.18 9.80
CA ARG A 133 1.96 32.45 8.37
C ARG A 133 2.66 33.77 8.10
N THR A 134 3.69 33.71 7.27
CA THR A 134 4.37 34.91 6.77
C THR A 134 3.63 35.42 5.53
N VAL A 135 3.26 36.69 5.56
CA VAL A 135 2.60 37.41 4.47
C VAL A 135 3.59 38.43 3.93
N GLU A 136 3.95 38.32 2.66
CA GLU A 136 4.77 39.32 1.98
C GLU A 136 3.84 40.44 1.46
N LEU A 137 4.11 41.67 1.89
CA LEU A 137 3.25 42.84 1.63
C LEU A 137 3.81 43.74 0.51
N GLY A 138 5.01 43.42 0.00
CA GLY A 138 5.56 43.96 -1.25
C GLY A 138 5.36 42.98 -2.41
N GLY A 139 5.10 43.51 -3.61
CA GLY A 139 4.73 42.73 -4.79
C GLY A 139 5.60 41.49 -5.08
N SER A 140 4.91 40.40 -5.38
CA SER A 140 5.37 39.16 -6.03
C SER A 140 6.39 38.28 -5.31
N SER A 141 5.93 37.36 -4.45
CA SER A 141 6.41 35.96 -4.47
C SER A 141 5.54 35.00 -3.66
N THR A 142 5.16 33.93 -4.36
CA THR A 142 4.58 32.67 -3.90
C THR A 142 5.38 32.04 -2.74
N PRO A 143 4.73 31.53 -1.67
CA PRO A 143 5.45 30.83 -0.60
C PRO A 143 5.91 29.43 -1.04
N PRO A 144 7.07 28.94 -0.55
CA PRO A 144 7.43 27.54 -0.69
C PRO A 144 6.56 26.71 0.26
N SER A 145 5.75 25.84 -0.30
CA SER A 145 5.00 24.79 0.41
C SER A 145 5.97 23.74 0.98
N MET A 146 5.94 23.52 2.30
CA MET A 146 6.48 22.32 2.91
C MET A 146 5.67 21.10 2.43
N PRO A 147 6.30 19.97 2.07
CA PRO A 147 5.57 18.81 1.60
C PRO A 147 4.83 18.13 2.75
N VAL A 148 3.55 17.87 2.54
CA VAL A 148 2.74 16.92 3.31
C VAL A 148 3.39 15.54 3.20
N GLN A 149 3.85 14.99 4.31
CA GLN A 149 4.40 13.63 4.37
C GLN A 149 3.28 12.59 4.48
N ALA A 150 3.43 11.49 3.74
CA ALA A 150 2.54 10.34 3.80
C ALA A 150 2.63 9.61 5.16
N ASP A 151 1.55 8.92 5.56
CA ASP A 151 1.46 8.15 6.81
C ASP A 151 2.62 7.16 7.01
N ASP A 152 3.17 6.63 5.92
CA ASP A 152 4.33 5.73 5.89
C ASP A 152 5.63 6.40 6.38
N GLN A 153 5.76 7.71 6.14
CA GLN A 153 6.88 8.55 6.60
C GLN A 153 6.66 9.11 8.01
N ALA A 154 5.41 9.24 8.46
CA ALA A 154 5.10 9.54 9.86
C ALA A 154 5.50 8.37 10.79
N LEU A 155 5.31 7.13 10.34
CA LEU A 155 5.77 5.95 11.08
C LEU A 155 7.31 5.86 11.12
N ALA A 156 7.97 6.12 10.00
CA ALA A 156 9.43 6.08 9.88
C ALA A 156 10.13 7.18 10.72
N SER A 157 9.59 8.41 10.72
CA SER A 157 10.10 9.52 11.53
C SER A 157 9.85 9.33 13.03
N GLY A 158 8.72 8.73 13.42
CA GLY A 158 8.44 8.32 14.80
C GLY A 158 9.39 7.23 15.33
N LEU A 159 9.79 6.29 14.46
CA LEU A 159 10.78 5.25 14.76
C LEU A 159 12.22 5.81 14.88
N GLN A 160 12.51 6.91 14.19
CA GLN A 160 13.84 7.53 14.16
C GLN A 160 14.15 8.37 15.40
N GLN A 161 13.13 8.83 16.15
CA GLN A 161 13.29 9.51 17.45
C GLN A 161 13.18 8.58 18.66
N GLN A 162 12.74 7.33 18.50
CA GLN A 162 12.66 6.36 19.59
C GLN A 162 13.96 5.58 19.80
N SER A 163 14.23 5.16 21.05
CA SER A 163 15.39 4.36 21.38
C SER A 163 15.37 3.03 20.62
N LEU A 164 16.55 2.56 20.21
CA LEU A 164 16.78 1.32 19.45
C LEU A 164 16.00 0.10 20.02
N GLY A 165 15.76 0.08 21.33
CA GLY A 165 14.95 -0.94 21.99
C GLY A 165 13.45 -0.90 21.66
N TRP A 166 12.85 0.27 21.46
CA TRP A 166 11.43 0.41 21.10
C TRP A 166 11.18 -0.05 19.65
N SER A 167 12.10 0.28 18.73
CA SER A 167 12.07 -0.23 17.35
C SER A 167 12.18 -1.75 17.31
N LEU A 168 13.10 -2.35 18.08
CA LEU A 168 13.18 -3.82 18.20
C LEU A 168 11.87 -4.44 18.70
N LEU A 169 11.19 -3.79 19.65
CA LEU A 169 9.95 -4.29 20.23
C LEU A 169 8.77 -4.20 19.24
N ILE A 170 8.65 -3.10 18.48
CA ILE A 170 7.66 -2.97 17.39
C ILE A 170 7.89 -4.06 16.35
N PHE A 171 9.11 -4.21 15.85
CA PHE A 171 9.40 -5.17 14.79
C PHE A 171 9.25 -6.62 15.28
N PHE A 172 9.57 -6.90 16.54
CA PHE A 172 9.26 -8.18 17.16
C PHE A 172 7.74 -8.43 17.24
N GLY A 173 6.96 -7.43 17.64
CA GLY A 173 5.50 -7.49 17.68
C GLY A 173 4.87 -7.66 16.30
N LEU A 174 5.40 -6.98 15.29
CA LEU A 174 5.00 -7.13 13.90
C LEU A 174 5.32 -8.55 13.41
N GLY A 175 6.50 -9.09 13.75
CA GLY A 175 6.85 -10.49 13.48
C GLY A 175 5.90 -11.50 14.12
N LEU A 176 5.42 -11.22 15.34
CA LEU A 176 4.40 -12.02 16.02
C LEU A 176 3.07 -12.02 15.26
N LEU A 177 2.66 -10.86 14.74
CA LEU A 177 1.46 -10.71 13.94
C LEU A 177 1.59 -11.46 12.60
N LEU A 178 2.75 -11.32 11.95
CA LEU A 178 3.09 -12.00 10.69
C LEU A 178 3.19 -13.52 10.85
N ALA A 179 3.42 -14.05 12.05
CA ALA A 179 3.41 -15.49 12.29
C ALA A 179 2.04 -16.13 11.94
N PHE A 180 0.95 -15.33 11.94
CA PHE A 180 -0.40 -15.76 11.55
C PHE A 180 -0.69 -15.60 10.05
N ALA A 181 0.28 -15.15 9.26
CA ALA A 181 0.13 -14.99 7.82
C ALA A 181 -0.11 -16.34 7.10
N PRO A 182 -0.81 -16.32 5.95
CA PRO A 182 -1.20 -17.51 5.21
C PRO A 182 -0.03 -18.42 4.78
N CYS A 183 1.20 -17.90 4.68
CA CYS A 183 2.38 -18.63 4.22
C CYS A 183 3.25 -19.26 5.33
N SER A 184 3.11 -18.85 6.60
CA SER A 184 3.79 -19.47 7.75
C SER A 184 2.98 -20.62 8.36
N LEU A 185 1.65 -20.51 8.32
CA LEU A 185 0.71 -21.53 8.80
C LEU A 185 0.95 -22.94 8.22
N PRO A 186 1.35 -23.13 6.95
CA PRO A 186 1.59 -24.46 6.36
C PRO A 186 2.83 -25.18 6.88
N MET A 187 3.75 -24.48 7.54
CA MET A 187 4.93 -25.08 8.19
C MET A 187 4.57 -25.76 9.53
N LEU A 188 3.49 -25.33 10.20
CA LEU A 188 3.04 -25.89 11.47
C LEU A 188 2.74 -27.40 11.38
N PRO A 189 1.98 -27.90 10.38
CA PRO A 189 1.76 -29.34 10.20
C PRO A 189 3.03 -30.16 9.98
N ILE A 190 4.03 -29.60 9.28
CA ILE A 190 5.30 -30.27 8.98
C ILE A 190 6.12 -30.43 10.27
N LEU A 191 6.26 -29.35 11.03
CA LEU A 191 6.94 -29.36 12.33
C LEU A 191 6.20 -30.22 13.36
N ALA A 192 4.87 -30.15 13.40
CA ALA A 192 4.06 -31.03 14.25
C ALA A 192 4.25 -32.50 13.88
N GLY A 193 4.29 -32.85 12.58
CA GLY A 193 4.55 -34.21 12.11
C GLY A 193 5.94 -34.73 12.51
N ILE A 194 6.98 -33.90 12.41
CA ILE A 194 8.35 -34.27 12.77
C ILE A 194 8.51 -34.39 14.29
N VAL A 195 7.92 -33.50 15.08
CA VAL A 195 8.02 -33.51 16.55
C VAL A 195 7.17 -34.63 17.16
N VAL A 196 5.94 -34.84 16.68
CA VAL A 196 5.05 -35.91 17.16
C VAL A 196 5.55 -37.29 16.67
N GLY A 197 6.08 -37.38 15.45
CA GLY A 197 6.64 -38.61 14.90
C GLY A 197 7.97 -39.04 15.54
N SER A 198 8.72 -38.11 16.15
CA SER A 198 10.04 -38.42 16.75
C SER A 198 9.99 -38.86 18.22
N GLN A 199 8.81 -38.90 18.86
CA GLN A 199 8.63 -39.21 20.30
C GLN A 199 9.64 -38.46 21.22
N ALA A 200 10.11 -37.30 20.78
CA ALA A 200 11.20 -36.60 21.45
C ALA A 200 10.68 -35.91 22.73
N GLY A 201 11.45 -36.00 23.82
CA GLY A 201 11.11 -35.29 25.06
C GLY A 201 11.07 -33.76 24.88
N PRO A 202 10.35 -33.02 25.73
CA PRO A 202 10.07 -31.59 25.56
C PRO A 202 11.33 -30.72 25.42
N ARG A 203 12.42 -31.08 26.10
CA ARG A 203 13.73 -30.40 26.00
C ARG A 203 14.35 -30.48 24.61
N ARG A 204 14.16 -31.60 23.90
CA ARG A 204 14.76 -31.83 22.58
C ARG A 204 13.91 -31.23 21.46
N GLY A 205 12.58 -31.20 21.62
CA GLY A 205 11.68 -30.41 20.76
C GLY A 205 11.99 -28.92 20.80
N MET A 206 12.27 -28.38 22.00
CA MET A 206 12.69 -26.98 22.17
C MET A 206 14.05 -26.70 21.51
N ALA A 207 15.03 -27.60 21.63
CA ALA A 207 16.34 -27.44 20.98
C ALA A 207 16.24 -27.46 19.44
N LEU A 208 15.37 -28.31 18.88
CA LEU A 208 15.14 -28.37 17.43
C LEU A 208 14.41 -27.14 16.90
N ALA A 209 13.35 -26.70 17.60
CA ALA A 209 12.62 -25.49 17.25
C ALA A 209 13.51 -24.24 17.39
N GLY A 210 14.32 -24.16 18.45
CA GLY A 210 15.28 -23.08 18.65
C GLY A 210 16.35 -23.02 17.56
N ALA A 211 16.91 -24.17 17.15
CA ALA A 211 17.88 -24.23 16.05
C ALA A 211 17.27 -23.81 14.70
N TYR A 212 16.01 -24.18 14.44
CA TYR A 212 15.27 -23.77 13.25
C TYR A 212 15.00 -22.25 13.22
N VAL A 213 14.53 -21.68 14.34
CA VAL A 213 14.25 -20.24 14.44
C VAL A 213 15.53 -19.41 14.36
N PHE A 214 16.60 -19.86 15.01
CA PHE A 214 17.89 -19.16 15.00
C PHE A 214 18.51 -19.12 13.60
N SER A 215 18.45 -20.22 12.84
CA SER A 215 18.96 -20.23 11.46
C SER A 215 18.12 -19.36 10.52
N MET A 216 16.80 -19.32 10.69
CA MET A 216 15.91 -18.42 9.94
C MET A 216 16.20 -16.95 10.26
N ALA A 217 16.37 -16.60 11.54
CA ALA A 217 16.67 -15.24 11.97
C ALA A 217 18.03 -14.75 11.42
N LEU A 218 19.03 -15.63 11.37
CA LEU A 218 20.32 -15.32 10.74
C LEU A 218 20.21 -15.01 9.24
N VAL A 219 19.35 -15.72 8.52
CA VAL A 219 19.09 -15.45 7.10
C VAL A 219 18.45 -14.08 6.91
N TYR A 220 17.45 -13.70 7.71
CA TYR A 220 16.84 -12.38 7.62
C TYR A 220 17.79 -11.26 8.04
N ALA A 221 18.63 -11.49 9.05
CA ALA A 221 19.68 -10.55 9.41
C ALA A 221 20.66 -10.33 8.25
N ALA A 222 21.09 -11.42 7.58
CA ALA A 222 21.96 -11.33 6.41
C ALA A 222 21.29 -10.60 5.25
N LEU A 223 20.03 -10.89 4.94
CA LEU A 223 19.26 -10.16 3.93
C LEU A 223 19.12 -8.68 4.27
N GLY A 224 18.96 -8.34 5.55
CA GLY A 224 18.93 -6.97 6.05
C GLY A 224 20.22 -6.20 5.85
N VAL A 225 21.36 -6.81 6.18
CA VAL A 225 22.68 -6.22 5.97
C VAL A 225 22.94 -6.03 4.47
N VAL A 226 22.61 -7.03 3.65
CA VAL A 226 22.73 -6.96 2.20
C VAL A 226 21.87 -5.82 1.64
N ALA A 227 20.61 -5.70 2.08
CA ALA A 227 19.74 -4.64 1.61
C ALA A 227 20.19 -3.23 2.05
N ALA A 228 20.74 -3.10 3.27
CA ALA A 228 21.34 -1.84 3.73
C ALA A 228 22.54 -1.41 2.87
N LEU A 229 23.34 -2.38 2.38
CA LEU A 229 24.50 -2.12 1.53
C LEU A 229 24.12 -1.82 0.06
N LEU A 230 23.03 -2.41 -0.44
CA LEU A 230 22.61 -2.29 -1.84
C LEU A 230 21.62 -1.14 -2.10
N GLY A 231 20.96 -0.59 -1.06
CA GLY A 231 20.07 0.56 -1.16
C GLY A 231 18.88 0.37 -2.11
N ALA A 232 18.32 1.48 -2.62
CA ALA A 232 17.14 1.50 -3.49
C ALA A 232 17.28 0.68 -4.80
N ASN A 233 18.50 0.30 -5.18
CA ASN A 233 18.76 -0.56 -6.35
C ASN A 233 18.27 -2.01 -6.15
N LEU A 234 18.08 -2.46 -4.90
CA LEU A 234 17.62 -3.82 -4.62
C LEU A 234 16.17 -4.05 -5.07
N GLN A 235 15.32 -3.02 -4.99
CA GLN A 235 13.90 -3.12 -5.32
C GLN A 235 13.67 -3.34 -6.81
N GLY A 236 14.48 -2.73 -7.68
CA GLY A 236 14.44 -2.97 -9.13
C GLY A 236 14.92 -4.36 -9.54
N TRP A 237 15.87 -4.95 -8.80
CA TRP A 237 16.35 -6.31 -9.06
C TRP A 237 15.39 -7.40 -8.57
N LEU A 238 14.74 -7.21 -7.42
CA LEU A 238 13.79 -8.18 -6.86
C LEU A 238 12.49 -8.32 -7.67
N MET A 239 12.16 -7.29 -8.48
CA MET A 239 10.93 -7.24 -9.28
C MET A 239 11.06 -7.83 -10.68
N GLN A 240 12.17 -8.48 -11.03
CA GLN A 240 12.30 -9.10 -12.35
C GLN A 240 11.19 -10.14 -12.59
N PRO A 241 10.51 -10.10 -13.75
CA PRO A 241 9.37 -10.96 -14.05
C PRO A 241 9.73 -12.45 -13.98
N TRP A 242 10.96 -12.82 -14.34
CA TRP A 242 11.41 -14.21 -14.27
C TRP A 242 11.52 -14.76 -12.84
N LEU A 243 11.90 -13.90 -11.87
CA LEU A 243 11.99 -14.28 -10.46
C LEU A 243 10.59 -14.49 -9.86
N ILE A 244 9.66 -13.57 -10.16
CA ILE A 244 8.25 -13.66 -9.75
C ILE A 244 7.59 -14.92 -10.36
N ALA A 245 7.82 -15.19 -11.64
CA ALA A 245 7.32 -16.38 -12.32
C ALA A 245 7.88 -17.68 -11.69
N SER A 246 9.16 -17.70 -11.33
CA SER A 246 9.78 -18.83 -10.64
C SER A 246 9.17 -19.08 -9.25
N PHE A 247 8.94 -18.03 -8.47
CA PHE A 247 8.28 -18.14 -7.16
C PHE A 247 6.81 -18.55 -7.26
N ALA A 248 6.05 -18.00 -8.21
CA ALA A 248 4.69 -18.45 -8.47
C ALA A 248 4.65 -19.91 -8.90
N GLY A 249 5.56 -20.34 -9.77
CA GLY A 249 5.74 -21.74 -10.17
C GLY A 249 6.06 -22.64 -8.98
N LEU A 250 6.91 -22.19 -8.05
CA LEU A 250 7.21 -22.91 -6.81
C LEU A 250 5.98 -23.04 -5.88
N PHE A 251 5.17 -21.99 -5.73
CA PHE A 251 3.92 -22.06 -4.96
C PHE A 251 2.89 -23.00 -5.58
N VAL A 252 2.76 -22.98 -6.92
CA VAL A 252 1.93 -23.96 -7.65
C VAL A 252 2.46 -25.36 -7.38
N LEU A 253 3.77 -25.59 -7.55
CA LEU A 253 4.41 -26.89 -7.31
C LEU A 253 4.20 -27.40 -5.88
N LEU A 254 4.25 -26.51 -4.87
CA LEU A 254 4.00 -26.86 -3.46
C LEU A 254 2.53 -27.15 -3.16
N SER A 255 1.60 -26.64 -3.96
CA SER A 255 0.16 -26.91 -3.81
C SER A 255 -0.22 -28.33 -4.26
N LEU A 256 0.43 -28.87 -5.31
CA LEU A 256 0.16 -30.21 -5.86
C LEU A 256 0.24 -31.35 -4.80
N PRO A 257 1.26 -31.39 -3.92
CA PRO A 257 1.34 -32.37 -2.83
C PRO A 257 0.23 -32.25 -1.79
N MET A 258 -0.30 -31.04 -1.55
CA MET A 258 -1.39 -30.82 -0.59
C MET A 258 -2.74 -31.33 -1.12
N PHE A 259 -2.92 -31.38 -2.45
CA PHE A 259 -4.07 -32.02 -3.09
C PHE A 259 -3.94 -33.55 -3.19
N GLY A 260 -2.81 -34.13 -2.78
CA GLY A 260 -2.57 -35.57 -2.85
C GLY A 260 -2.35 -36.12 -4.26
N PHE A 261 -2.16 -35.25 -5.27
CA PHE A 261 -1.86 -35.66 -6.66
C PHE A 261 -0.48 -36.33 -6.76
N PHE A 262 0.47 -35.87 -5.95
CA PHE A 262 1.78 -36.48 -5.76
C PHE A 262 2.11 -36.48 -4.27
N GLU A 263 2.15 -37.64 -3.62
CA GLU A 263 3.02 -37.73 -2.45
C GLU A 263 4.45 -37.57 -2.96
N LEU A 264 5.17 -36.53 -2.56
CA LEU A 264 6.63 -36.46 -2.77
C LEU A 264 7.27 -37.60 -1.96
N GLN A 265 7.12 -38.81 -2.47
CA GLN A 265 7.89 -39.95 -2.03
C GLN A 265 9.26 -39.79 -2.66
N LEU A 266 10.22 -39.31 -1.86
CA LEU A 266 11.64 -39.37 -2.25
C LEU A 266 11.89 -40.80 -2.79
N PRO A 267 12.56 -40.94 -3.95
CA PRO A 267 12.77 -42.25 -4.55
C PRO A 267 13.30 -43.22 -3.51
N ALA A 268 12.71 -44.41 -3.45
CA ALA A 268 12.89 -45.35 -2.32
C ALA A 268 14.36 -45.59 -1.97
N GLY A 269 15.27 -45.58 -2.96
CA GLY A 269 16.71 -45.71 -2.73
C GLY A 269 17.38 -44.55 -1.98
N LEU A 270 16.92 -43.30 -2.14
CA LEU A 270 17.40 -42.17 -1.32
C LEU A 270 16.73 -42.18 0.06
N ARG A 271 15.44 -42.55 0.12
CA ARG A 271 14.70 -42.67 1.38
C ARG A 271 15.31 -43.73 2.29
N ASP A 272 15.58 -44.92 1.78
CA ASP A 272 16.20 -46.01 2.53
C ASP A 272 17.64 -45.66 2.96
N ARG A 273 18.41 -44.94 2.12
CA ARG A 273 19.76 -44.49 2.50
C ARG A 273 19.74 -43.39 3.56
N LEU A 274 18.82 -42.42 3.46
CA LEU A 274 18.66 -41.38 4.49
C LEU A 274 18.06 -41.94 5.78
N GLU A 275 17.14 -42.90 5.69
CA GLU A 275 16.58 -43.57 6.87
C GLU A 275 17.60 -44.50 7.53
N GLN A 276 18.44 -45.22 6.78
CA GLN A 276 19.54 -45.99 7.34
C GLN A 276 20.62 -45.09 7.97
N ALA A 277 20.98 -43.97 7.34
CA ALA A 277 21.88 -42.97 7.91
C ALA A 277 21.24 -42.20 9.10
N GLY A 278 19.91 -42.07 9.10
CA GLY A 278 19.10 -41.45 10.16
C GLY A 278 18.79 -42.38 11.33
N ARG A 279 18.77 -43.70 11.13
CA ARG A 279 18.50 -44.72 12.17
C ARG A 279 19.55 -44.74 13.27
N GLN A 280 20.79 -44.37 12.93
CA GLN A 280 21.87 -44.17 13.91
C GLN A 280 21.74 -42.85 14.69
N ARG A 281 20.94 -41.88 14.22
CA ARG A 281 20.65 -40.62 14.92
C ARG A 281 19.19 -40.60 15.38
N ARG A 282 18.89 -41.24 16.52
CA ARG A 282 17.59 -41.15 17.20
C ARG A 282 17.19 -39.68 17.43
N GLY A 283 16.11 -39.25 16.76
CA GLY A 283 15.53 -37.90 16.83
C GLY A 283 16.22 -36.94 15.87
N GLY A 284 15.45 -36.33 14.95
CA GLY A 284 15.90 -35.48 13.85
C GLY A 284 17.14 -34.63 14.17
N SER A 285 18.07 -34.53 13.22
CA SER A 285 19.34 -33.84 13.43
C SER A 285 19.14 -32.33 13.54
N LEU A 286 19.83 -31.68 14.50
CA LEU A 286 19.91 -30.22 14.57
C LEU A 286 20.35 -29.61 13.22
N ALA A 287 21.26 -30.30 12.52
CA ALA A 287 21.73 -29.92 11.19
C ALA A 287 20.61 -29.96 10.13
N GLY A 288 19.68 -30.91 10.22
CA GLY A 288 18.51 -30.98 9.34
C GLY A 288 17.51 -29.87 9.65
N ALA A 289 17.27 -29.59 10.93
CA ALA A 289 16.42 -28.48 11.36
C ALA A 289 16.98 -27.11 10.92
N SER A 290 18.30 -26.91 11.03
CA SER A 290 18.94 -25.66 10.60
C SER A 290 18.89 -25.47 9.07
N ALA A 291 19.14 -26.53 8.29
CA ALA A 291 19.09 -26.48 6.84
C ALA A 291 17.66 -26.20 6.32
N LEU A 292 16.65 -26.82 6.95
CA LEU A 292 15.25 -26.56 6.65
C LEU A 292 14.85 -25.12 7.01
N GLY A 293 15.40 -24.56 8.10
CA GLY A 293 15.21 -23.16 8.49
C GLY A 293 15.79 -22.17 7.48
N VAL A 294 16.96 -22.45 6.90
CA VAL A 294 17.56 -21.59 5.86
C VAL A 294 16.70 -21.58 4.60
N LEU A 295 16.27 -22.76 4.14
CA LEU A 295 15.38 -22.87 2.96
C LEU A 295 14.04 -22.17 3.22
N SER A 296 13.48 -22.32 4.42
CA SER A 296 12.24 -21.65 4.81
C SER A 296 12.40 -20.12 4.82
N GLY A 297 13.51 -19.60 5.33
CA GLY A 297 13.78 -18.16 5.36
C GLY A 297 13.85 -17.55 3.94
N LEU A 298 14.44 -18.27 2.98
CA LEU A 298 14.46 -17.83 1.57
C LEU A 298 13.07 -17.88 0.93
N LEU A 299 12.27 -18.91 1.21
CA LEU A 299 10.93 -19.08 0.63
C LEU A 299 9.88 -18.10 1.17
N VAL A 300 10.06 -17.53 2.35
CA VAL A 300 9.07 -16.63 2.98
C VAL A 300 9.18 -15.20 2.45
N GLY A 301 10.31 -14.81 1.86
CA GLY A 301 10.54 -13.48 1.28
C GLY A 301 9.43 -12.98 0.34
N PRO A 302 8.98 -13.76 -0.66
CA PRO A 302 7.96 -13.33 -1.63
C PRO A 302 6.58 -13.05 -1.04
N CYS A 303 6.25 -13.67 0.11
CA CYS A 303 4.94 -13.50 0.72
C CYS A 303 4.91 -12.41 1.80
N MET A 304 6.09 -11.90 2.18
CA MET A 304 6.29 -10.85 3.18
C MET A 304 6.82 -9.57 2.54
N THR A 305 6.62 -9.39 1.23
CA THR A 305 7.17 -8.26 0.46
C THR A 305 6.73 -6.90 0.99
N ALA A 306 5.46 -6.72 1.36
CA ALA A 306 4.97 -5.44 1.87
C ALA A 306 5.58 -5.05 3.24
N PRO A 307 5.55 -5.92 4.27
CA PRO A 307 6.25 -5.64 5.53
C PRO A 307 7.77 -5.48 5.38
N LEU A 308 8.39 -6.30 4.53
CA LEU A 308 9.82 -6.19 4.25
C LEU A 308 10.13 -4.88 3.50
N ALA A 309 9.32 -4.45 2.55
CA ALA A 309 9.53 -3.18 1.84
C ALA A 309 9.48 -1.99 2.80
N ALA A 310 8.51 -1.95 3.72
CA ALA A 310 8.47 -0.93 4.76
C ALA A 310 9.71 -0.96 5.68
N ALA A 311 10.14 -2.15 6.09
CA ALA A 311 11.36 -2.33 6.88
C ALA A 311 12.62 -1.89 6.11
N LEU A 312 12.70 -2.24 4.82
CA LEU A 312 13.82 -1.90 3.95
C LEU A 312 13.89 -0.41 3.65
N LEU A 313 12.74 0.27 3.49
CA LEU A 313 12.67 1.72 3.36
C LEU A 313 13.18 2.42 4.62
N TYR A 314 12.77 1.95 5.81
CA TYR A 314 13.30 2.45 7.08
C TYR A 314 14.82 2.24 7.19
N ILE A 315 15.31 1.05 6.82
CA ILE A 315 16.74 0.72 6.85
C ILE A 315 17.52 1.60 5.86
N ALA A 316 16.99 1.80 4.66
CA ALA A 316 17.61 2.64 3.63
C ALA A 316 17.72 4.11 4.07
N GLN A 317 16.75 4.62 4.84
CA GLN A 317 16.80 5.97 5.41
C GLN A 317 17.78 6.08 6.58
N SER A 318 17.90 5.04 7.40
CA SER A 318 18.76 5.04 8.58
C SER A 318 20.26 4.85 8.29
N GLY A 319 20.64 4.31 7.11
CA GLY A 319 22.04 4.21 6.66
C GLY A 319 22.95 3.23 7.44
N ASP A 320 22.50 2.71 8.58
CA ASP A 320 23.27 1.83 9.47
C ASP A 320 23.00 0.34 9.20
N ALA A 321 23.96 -0.34 8.58
CA ALA A 321 23.87 -1.77 8.25
C ALA A 321 23.67 -2.68 9.47
N LEU A 322 24.26 -2.33 10.62
CA LEU A 322 24.13 -3.11 11.85
C LEU A 322 22.69 -3.04 12.41
N ASN A 323 22.07 -1.85 12.34
CA ASN A 323 20.71 -1.62 12.82
C ASN A 323 19.69 -2.35 11.94
N GLY A 324 19.86 -2.33 10.62
CA GLY A 324 19.01 -3.11 9.72
C GLY A 324 19.10 -4.62 9.93
N GLY A 325 20.31 -5.13 10.19
CA GLY A 325 20.51 -6.54 10.57
C GLY A 325 19.82 -6.91 11.90
N LEU A 326 19.95 -6.07 12.92
CA LEU A 326 19.33 -6.27 14.24
C LEU A 326 17.80 -6.24 14.20
N VAL A 327 17.21 -5.31 13.45
CA VAL A 327 15.76 -5.19 13.28
C VAL A 327 15.17 -6.42 12.60
N LEU A 328 15.78 -6.89 11.50
CA LEU A 328 15.31 -8.08 10.79
C LEU A 328 15.60 -9.39 11.54
N PHE A 329 16.65 -9.41 12.36
CA PHE A 329 16.88 -10.51 13.30
C PHE A 329 15.76 -10.60 14.36
N ALA A 330 15.36 -9.46 14.94
CA ALA A 330 14.27 -9.39 15.91
C ALA A 330 12.92 -9.79 15.27
N LEU A 331 12.67 -9.36 14.03
CA LEU A 331 11.50 -9.80 13.26
C LEU A 331 11.47 -11.34 13.08
N GLY A 332 12.61 -11.94 12.71
CA GLY A 332 12.74 -13.40 12.57
C GLY A 332 12.49 -14.16 13.87
N LEU A 333 12.96 -13.64 15.00
CA LEU A 333 12.67 -14.18 16.34
C LEU A 333 11.18 -14.04 16.69
N GLY A 334 10.55 -12.92 16.33
CA GLY A 334 9.11 -12.69 16.52
C GLY A 334 8.26 -13.76 15.84
N ILE A 335 8.54 -14.07 14.58
CA ILE A 335 7.85 -15.11 13.81
C ILE A 335 8.05 -16.50 14.42
N GLY A 336 9.25 -16.79 14.93
CA GLY A 336 9.58 -18.07 15.54
C GLY A 336 8.98 -18.31 16.93
N THR A 337 8.67 -17.24 17.66
CA THR A 337 8.23 -17.32 19.06
C THR A 337 6.91 -18.10 19.25
N PRO A 338 5.83 -17.82 18.49
CA PRO A 338 4.59 -18.59 18.57
C PRO A 338 4.82 -20.07 18.22
N LEU A 339 5.72 -20.35 17.30
CA LEU A 339 6.01 -21.70 16.83
C LEU A 339 6.76 -22.52 17.89
N VAL A 340 7.73 -21.91 18.57
CA VAL A 340 8.41 -22.52 19.73
C VAL A 340 7.44 -22.73 20.89
N LEU A 341 6.58 -21.75 21.17
CA LEU A 341 5.52 -21.87 22.19
C LEU A 341 4.56 -23.02 21.87
N LEU A 342 4.16 -23.17 20.60
CA LEU A 342 3.26 -24.23 20.18
C LEU A 342 3.94 -25.60 20.19
N VAL A 343 5.23 -25.72 19.87
CA VAL A 343 5.97 -26.99 19.98
C VAL A 343 6.15 -27.40 21.45
N THR A 344 6.38 -26.44 22.35
CA THR A 344 6.57 -26.72 23.78
C THR A 344 5.26 -27.09 24.49
N VAL A 345 4.14 -26.46 24.13
CA VAL A 345 2.81 -26.70 24.73
C VAL A 345 2.01 -27.77 23.98
N GLY A 346 2.30 -27.97 22.70
CA GLY A 346 1.46 -28.70 21.74
C GLY A 346 1.33 -30.19 22.00
N ASN A 347 2.28 -30.83 22.71
CA ASN A 347 2.17 -32.26 23.03
C ASN A 347 0.93 -32.60 23.90
N ARG A 348 0.34 -31.59 24.56
CA ARG A 348 -0.88 -31.75 25.37
C ARG A 348 -2.18 -31.36 24.64
N PHE A 349 -2.09 -30.55 23.58
CA PHE A 349 -3.25 -29.92 22.93
C PHE A 349 -3.46 -30.34 21.46
N LEU A 350 -2.47 -30.97 20.82
CA LEU A 350 -2.59 -31.41 19.43
C LEU A 350 -3.46 -32.69 19.34
N PRO A 351 -4.63 -32.64 18.68
CA PRO A 351 -5.43 -33.84 18.46
C PRO A 351 -4.67 -34.84 17.59
N LYS A 352 -4.90 -36.14 17.82
CA LYS A 352 -4.28 -37.21 17.02
C LYS A 352 -4.55 -36.97 15.52
N PRO A 353 -3.57 -37.21 14.63
CA PRO A 353 -3.77 -37.08 13.20
C PRO A 353 -4.95 -37.97 12.76
N GLY A 354 -5.86 -37.38 11.99
CA GLY A 354 -7.10 -38.01 11.54
C GLY A 354 -7.73 -37.22 10.37
N PRO A 355 -8.98 -37.50 9.98
CA PRO A 355 -9.64 -36.91 8.78
C PRO A 355 -9.89 -35.39 8.86
N TRP A 356 -9.55 -34.75 9.99
CA TRP A 356 -9.49 -33.29 10.07
C TRP A 356 -8.21 -32.73 9.41
N MET A 357 -7.08 -33.46 9.49
CA MET A 357 -5.80 -33.01 8.94
C MET A 357 -5.83 -32.93 7.42
N ASP A 358 -6.51 -33.87 6.75
CA ASP A 358 -6.63 -33.84 5.28
C ASP A 358 -7.52 -32.68 4.80
N ARG A 359 -8.55 -32.30 5.58
CA ARG A 359 -9.36 -31.10 5.29
C ARG A 359 -8.55 -29.81 5.42
N VAL A 360 -7.67 -29.74 6.41
CA VAL A 360 -6.78 -28.60 6.62
C VAL A 360 -5.75 -28.50 5.48
N LYS A 361 -5.15 -29.62 5.05
CA LYS A 361 -4.23 -29.66 3.89
C LYS A 361 -4.87 -29.12 2.62
N VAL A 362 -6.07 -29.59 2.27
CA VAL A 362 -6.79 -29.13 1.07
C VAL A 362 -7.11 -27.64 1.14
N SER A 363 -7.51 -27.15 2.33
CA SER A 363 -7.79 -25.72 2.54
C SER A 363 -6.55 -24.85 2.33
N PHE A 364 -5.39 -25.27 2.86
CA PHE A 364 -4.12 -24.56 2.66
C PHE A 364 -3.58 -24.66 1.22
N GLY A 365 -3.80 -25.78 0.53
CA GLY A 365 -3.47 -25.91 -0.90
C GLY A 365 -4.20 -24.87 -1.75
N PHE A 366 -5.48 -24.61 -1.45
CA PHE A 366 -6.27 -23.58 -2.13
C PHE A 366 -5.76 -22.17 -1.82
N LEU A 367 -5.41 -21.90 -0.56
CA LEU A 367 -4.82 -20.62 -0.13
C LEU A 367 -3.50 -20.33 -0.85
N PHE A 368 -2.64 -21.34 -1.04
CA PHE A 368 -1.39 -21.20 -1.80
C PHE A 368 -1.64 -20.89 -3.27
N LEU A 369 -2.66 -21.49 -3.90
CA LEU A 369 -3.01 -21.16 -5.28
C LEU A 369 -3.56 -19.73 -5.41
N VAL A 370 -4.36 -19.26 -4.46
CA VAL A 370 -4.80 -17.85 -4.41
C VAL A 370 -3.61 -16.91 -4.29
N ALA A 371 -2.66 -17.21 -3.39
CA ALA A 371 -1.45 -16.41 -3.22
C ALA A 371 -0.56 -16.44 -4.47
N ALA A 372 -0.38 -17.60 -5.10
CA ALA A 372 0.37 -17.75 -6.34
C ALA A 372 -0.25 -16.91 -7.46
N LEU A 373 -1.58 -16.91 -7.57
CA LEU A 373 -2.29 -16.04 -8.49
C LEU A 373 -2.00 -14.58 -8.18
N TYR A 374 -2.19 -14.14 -6.93
CA TYR A 374 -1.91 -12.76 -6.53
C TYR A 374 -0.50 -12.28 -6.91
N VAL A 375 0.51 -13.12 -6.69
CA VAL A 375 1.91 -12.84 -7.05
C VAL A 375 2.10 -12.77 -8.57
N LEU A 376 1.33 -13.53 -9.34
CA LEU A 376 1.41 -13.57 -10.80
C LEU A 376 0.67 -12.41 -11.48
N ARG A 377 -0.12 -11.62 -10.73
CA ARG A 377 -0.90 -10.48 -11.24
C ARG A 377 -0.10 -9.53 -12.14
N PRO A 378 1.13 -9.10 -11.77
CA PRO A 378 1.90 -8.16 -12.60
C PRO A 378 2.37 -8.75 -13.94
N LEU A 379 2.29 -10.07 -14.13
CA LEU A 379 2.73 -10.76 -15.36
C LEU A 379 1.58 -11.20 -16.27
N LEU A 380 0.33 -11.08 -15.82
CA LEU A 380 -0.84 -11.59 -16.54
C LEU A 380 -1.62 -10.44 -17.16
N SER A 381 -2.03 -10.58 -18.42
CA SER A 381 -3.01 -9.68 -19.03
C SER A 381 -4.39 -9.84 -18.36
N ASP A 382 -5.17 -8.77 -18.34
CA ASP A 382 -6.48 -8.71 -17.68
C ASP A 382 -7.42 -9.90 -18.00
N PRO A 383 -7.50 -10.44 -19.23
CA PRO A 383 -8.37 -11.58 -19.54
C PRO A 383 -7.85 -12.90 -18.93
N LEU A 384 -6.53 -13.11 -18.92
CA LEU A 384 -5.91 -14.31 -18.34
C LEU A 384 -6.06 -14.32 -16.82
N TRP A 385 -6.00 -13.14 -16.20
CA TRP A 385 -6.25 -12.96 -14.77
C TRP A 385 -7.63 -13.48 -14.35
N VAL A 386 -8.68 -13.02 -15.04
CA VAL A 386 -10.07 -13.41 -14.79
C VAL A 386 -10.28 -14.90 -15.11
N GLY A 387 -9.67 -15.40 -16.19
CA GLY A 387 -9.74 -16.81 -16.59
C GLY A 387 -9.13 -17.76 -15.56
N LEU A 388 -7.96 -17.42 -14.99
CA LEU A 388 -7.31 -18.22 -13.95
C LEU A 388 -8.09 -18.22 -12.63
N TRP A 389 -8.69 -17.10 -12.24
CA TRP A 389 -9.60 -17.04 -11.09
C TRP A 389 -10.85 -17.91 -11.30
N GLY A 390 -11.41 -17.88 -12.52
CA GLY A 390 -12.50 -18.77 -12.92
C GLY A 390 -12.10 -20.25 -12.82
N ALA A 391 -10.93 -20.62 -13.35
CA ALA A 391 -10.40 -21.98 -13.26
C ALA A 391 -10.18 -22.43 -11.81
N LEU A 392 -9.64 -21.55 -10.96
CA LEU A 392 -9.44 -21.83 -9.54
C LEU A 392 -10.77 -22.09 -8.83
N LEU A 393 -11.80 -21.27 -9.07
CA LEU A 393 -13.13 -21.46 -8.47
C LEU A 393 -13.79 -22.76 -8.93
N VAL A 394 -13.60 -23.17 -10.19
CA VAL A 394 -14.10 -24.45 -10.70
C VAL A 394 -13.38 -25.64 -10.05
N VAL A 395 -12.06 -25.56 -9.88
CA VAL A 395 -11.27 -26.59 -9.17
C VAL A 395 -11.63 -26.64 -7.68
N GLY A 396 -11.84 -25.48 -7.05
CA GLY A 396 -12.30 -25.38 -5.66
C GLY A 396 -13.70 -25.97 -5.46
N ALA A 397 -14.62 -25.67 -6.37
CA ALA A 397 -15.98 -26.21 -6.36
C ALA A 397 -15.99 -27.73 -6.54
N SER A 398 -15.17 -28.29 -7.43
CA SER A 398 -15.08 -29.75 -7.62
C SER A 398 -14.50 -30.45 -6.39
N GLY A 399 -13.48 -29.88 -5.75
CA GLY A 399 -12.94 -30.37 -4.47
C GLY A 399 -13.96 -30.33 -3.33
N LEU A 400 -14.71 -29.23 -3.21
CA LEU A 400 -15.77 -29.09 -2.20
C LEU A 400 -16.93 -30.06 -2.45
N LEU A 401 -17.28 -30.34 -3.71
CA LEU A 401 -18.29 -31.33 -4.10
C LEU A 401 -17.86 -32.75 -3.74
N HIS A 402 -16.59 -33.12 -3.95
CA HIS A 402 -16.06 -34.41 -3.50
C HIS A 402 -16.10 -34.54 -1.98
N LEU A 403 -15.66 -33.52 -1.24
CA LEU A 403 -15.68 -33.51 0.23
C LEU A 403 -17.12 -33.53 0.81
N SER A 404 -18.08 -32.93 0.10
CA SER A 404 -19.50 -32.97 0.48
C SER A 404 -20.13 -34.36 0.42
N ARG A 405 -19.54 -35.29 -0.35
CA ARG A 405 -20.03 -36.68 -0.43
C ARG A 405 -19.77 -37.45 0.87
N GLU A 406 -18.77 -37.07 1.65
CA GLU A 406 -18.40 -37.73 2.91
C GLU A 406 -19.14 -37.17 4.14
N LEU A 407 -19.70 -35.95 4.08
CA LEU A 407 -20.43 -35.35 5.20
C LEU A 407 -21.94 -35.65 5.17
N VAL A 408 -22.34 -36.70 5.89
CA VAL A 408 -23.75 -37.16 6.00
C VAL A 408 -24.73 -36.11 6.59
N ARG A 409 -24.25 -35.17 7.43
CA ARG A 409 -25.14 -34.26 8.21
C ARG A 409 -25.41 -32.89 7.57
N HIS A 410 -24.62 -32.44 6.59
CA HIS A 410 -24.74 -31.08 6.01
C HIS A 410 -24.59 -31.04 4.48
N GLN A 411 -24.85 -32.19 3.83
CA GLN A 411 -24.61 -32.42 2.42
C GLN A 411 -25.32 -31.44 1.48
N ALA A 412 -26.55 -31.04 1.78
CA ALA A 412 -27.33 -30.12 0.94
C ALA A 412 -26.73 -28.70 0.89
N LEU A 413 -26.28 -28.18 2.03
CA LEU A 413 -25.81 -26.80 2.14
C LEU A 413 -24.39 -26.64 1.58
N SER A 414 -23.50 -27.62 1.81
CA SER A 414 -22.18 -27.64 1.16
C SER A 414 -22.26 -27.83 -0.35
N ARG A 415 -23.24 -28.62 -0.84
CA ARG A 415 -23.46 -28.79 -2.28
C ARG A 415 -23.99 -27.52 -2.93
N ALA A 416 -24.92 -26.82 -2.29
CA ALA A 416 -25.47 -25.56 -2.78
C ALA A 416 -24.38 -24.48 -2.92
N VAL A 417 -23.53 -24.33 -1.90
CA VAL A 417 -22.40 -23.37 -1.94
C VAL A 417 -21.37 -23.75 -3.00
N ALA A 418 -21.04 -25.04 -3.12
CA ALA A 418 -20.11 -25.52 -4.15
C ALA A 418 -20.68 -25.34 -5.57
N SER A 419 -21.98 -25.59 -5.78
CA SER A 419 -22.62 -25.35 -7.08
C SER A 419 -22.71 -23.87 -7.42
N LEU A 420 -22.99 -22.99 -6.45
CA LEU A 420 -23.01 -21.54 -6.68
C LEU A 420 -21.62 -21.01 -7.03
N ALA A 421 -20.58 -21.44 -6.30
CA ALA A 421 -19.20 -21.09 -6.61
C ALA A 421 -18.75 -21.64 -7.98
N GLY A 422 -19.16 -22.86 -8.34
CA GLY A 422 -18.88 -23.45 -9.64
C GLY A 422 -19.58 -22.73 -10.79
N ILE A 423 -20.86 -22.37 -10.62
CA ILE A 423 -21.62 -21.58 -11.60
C ILE A 423 -20.98 -20.20 -11.78
N TRP A 424 -20.56 -19.55 -10.70
CA TRP A 424 -19.84 -18.28 -10.76
C TRP A 424 -18.47 -18.41 -11.44
N GLY A 425 -17.72 -19.49 -11.15
CA GLY A 425 -16.45 -19.80 -11.82
C GLY A 425 -16.61 -20.04 -13.33
N VAL A 426 -17.67 -20.73 -13.74
CA VAL A 426 -18.00 -20.92 -15.17
C VAL A 426 -18.43 -19.60 -15.82
N ALA A 427 -19.18 -18.75 -15.11
CA ALA A 427 -19.52 -17.41 -15.59
C ALA A 427 -18.28 -16.53 -15.78
N LEU A 428 -17.29 -16.62 -14.88
CA LEU A 428 -16.00 -15.94 -15.02
C LEU A 428 -15.18 -16.47 -16.21
N LEU A 429 -15.18 -17.78 -16.47
CA LEU A 429 -14.53 -18.36 -17.64
C LEU A 429 -15.18 -17.90 -18.95
N LEU A 430 -16.52 -17.84 -18.99
CA LEU A 430 -17.28 -17.31 -20.13
C LEU A 430 -17.05 -15.80 -20.33
N GLY A 431 -16.96 -15.03 -19.25
CA GLY A 431 -16.62 -13.61 -19.27
C GLY A 431 -15.19 -13.36 -19.74
N ALA A 432 -14.22 -14.14 -19.26
CA ALA A 432 -12.83 -14.09 -19.71
C ALA A 432 -12.68 -14.43 -21.19
N ALA A 433 -13.41 -15.43 -21.69
CA ALA A 433 -13.47 -15.74 -23.12
C ALA A 433 -14.11 -14.59 -23.94
N GLY A 434 -14.97 -13.78 -23.33
CA GLY A 434 -15.51 -12.54 -23.90
C GLY A 434 -14.59 -11.32 -23.74
N GLY A 435 -13.46 -11.41 -23.03
CA GLY A 435 -12.57 -10.27 -22.79
C GLY A 435 -12.98 -9.37 -21.62
N ALA A 436 -13.76 -9.88 -20.66
CA ALA A 436 -14.11 -9.12 -19.46
C ALA A 436 -12.87 -8.76 -18.63
N GLN A 437 -12.75 -7.48 -18.26
CA GLN A 437 -11.65 -6.95 -17.43
C GLN A 437 -12.01 -6.93 -15.93
N ASP A 438 -13.30 -7.09 -15.58
CA ASP A 438 -13.81 -6.98 -14.22
C ASP A 438 -14.31 -8.33 -13.64
N VAL A 439 -13.73 -8.76 -12.52
CA VAL A 439 -14.10 -9.99 -11.78
C VAL A 439 -15.54 -9.92 -11.22
N LEU A 440 -16.06 -8.72 -10.93
CA LEU A 440 -17.41 -8.56 -10.39
C LEU A 440 -18.51 -8.48 -11.47
N ARG A 441 -18.16 -8.29 -12.75
CA ARG A 441 -19.12 -8.19 -13.87
C ARG A 441 -18.73 -9.06 -15.07
N PRO A 442 -18.63 -10.39 -14.90
CA PRO A 442 -18.15 -11.28 -15.96
C PRO A 442 -19.04 -11.30 -17.21
N LEU A 443 -20.35 -11.05 -17.07
CA LEU A 443 -21.31 -11.08 -18.18
C LEU A 443 -21.55 -9.71 -18.82
N GLY A 444 -20.89 -8.64 -18.37
CA GLY A 444 -21.06 -7.29 -18.92
C GLY A 444 -20.73 -7.18 -20.41
N VAL A 445 -19.87 -8.06 -20.90
CA VAL A 445 -19.52 -8.18 -22.33
C VAL A 445 -20.70 -8.67 -23.18
N PHE A 446 -21.61 -9.48 -22.61
CA PHE A 446 -22.73 -10.09 -23.34
C PHE A 446 -24.04 -9.32 -23.19
N THR A 447 -24.11 -8.33 -22.27
CA THR A 447 -25.23 -7.39 -22.18
C THR A 447 -25.00 -6.28 -23.20
N GLY A 448 -25.52 -6.49 -24.41
CA GLY A 448 -25.24 -5.69 -25.60
C GLY A 448 -25.30 -4.17 -25.40
N SER A 449 -24.14 -3.54 -25.53
CA SER A 449 -23.97 -2.48 -26.51
C SER A 449 -23.17 -3.08 -27.65
N VAL A 450 -23.70 -3.02 -28.87
CA VAL A 450 -22.92 -3.27 -30.08
C VAL A 450 -21.94 -2.11 -30.20
N ALA A 451 -20.83 -2.18 -29.47
CA ALA A 451 -19.68 -1.35 -29.73
C ALA A 451 -18.86 -2.08 -30.79
N SER A 452 -19.11 -1.65 -32.02
CA SER A 452 -18.27 -1.79 -33.20
C SER A 452 -16.81 -2.10 -32.84
N SER A 453 -16.26 -3.13 -33.48
CA SER A 453 -14.85 -3.47 -33.54
C SER A 453 -14.03 -2.45 -34.37
N GLN A 454 -14.25 -1.17 -34.10
CA GLN A 454 -13.45 -0.02 -34.50
C GLN A 454 -13.59 0.97 -33.35
N GLY A 455 -12.71 0.86 -32.36
CA GLY A 455 -12.52 1.91 -31.36
C GLY A 455 -11.98 3.13 -32.08
N ALA A 456 -12.90 3.97 -32.54
CA ALA A 456 -12.65 5.39 -32.67
C ALA A 456 -12.11 5.88 -31.32
N GLU A 457 -11.00 6.60 -31.38
CA GLU A 457 -10.40 7.32 -30.26
C GLU A 457 -11.49 7.98 -29.40
N PRO A 458 -11.46 7.83 -28.06
CA PRO A 458 -12.16 8.79 -27.22
C PRO A 458 -11.60 10.17 -27.58
N ALA A 459 -12.48 11.17 -27.61
CA ALA A 459 -12.26 12.46 -28.25
C ALA A 459 -11.17 13.37 -27.64
N HIS A 460 -10.16 12.81 -26.95
CA HIS A 460 -8.78 13.29 -26.83
C HIS A 460 -7.85 12.06 -26.77
N GLY A 461 -7.17 11.75 -27.88
CA GLY A 461 -6.35 10.55 -28.05
C GLY A 461 -5.07 10.59 -27.22
N PHE A 462 -4.94 9.69 -26.25
CA PHE A 462 -3.66 9.42 -25.60
C PHE A 462 -2.71 8.81 -26.63
N VAL A 463 -1.62 9.51 -26.92
CA VAL A 463 -0.55 8.96 -27.77
C VAL A 463 0.40 8.18 -26.88
N GLY A 464 0.20 6.86 -26.82
CA GLY A 464 1.07 5.94 -26.09
C GLY A 464 2.31 5.57 -26.89
N PHE A 465 3.49 5.60 -26.27
CA PHE A 465 4.75 5.14 -26.87
C PHE A 465 5.73 4.69 -25.80
N SER A 466 6.72 3.90 -26.20
CA SER A 466 7.78 3.39 -25.31
C SER A 466 9.18 3.88 -25.71
N GLU A 467 9.33 4.48 -26.90
CA GLU A 467 10.63 4.96 -27.39
C GLU A 467 10.86 6.46 -27.10
N PRO A 468 12.07 6.89 -26.71
CA PRO A 468 12.37 8.30 -26.45
C PRO A 468 12.28 9.17 -27.71
N ALA A 469 12.58 8.59 -28.88
CA ALA A 469 12.52 9.29 -30.15
C ALA A 469 11.08 9.70 -30.54
N ASP A 470 10.08 8.92 -30.11
CA ASP A 470 8.68 9.26 -30.33
C ASP A 470 8.27 10.47 -29.48
N LEU A 471 8.74 10.55 -28.22
CA LEU A 471 8.52 11.74 -27.39
C LEU A 471 9.04 13.01 -28.07
N ASP A 472 10.26 12.97 -28.60
CA ASP A 472 10.86 14.11 -29.31
C ASP A 472 10.05 14.54 -30.54
N ARG A 473 9.59 13.57 -31.32
CA ARG A 473 8.76 13.81 -32.51
C ARG A 473 7.44 14.48 -32.14
N GLU A 474 6.78 13.96 -31.11
CA GLU A 474 5.49 14.45 -30.66
C GLU A 474 5.58 15.85 -30.01
N LEU A 475 6.64 16.11 -29.25
CA LEU A 475 6.92 17.43 -28.69
C LEU A 475 7.23 18.46 -29.78
N ALA A 476 8.01 18.08 -30.80
CA ALA A 476 8.29 18.95 -31.93
C ALA A 476 7.02 19.29 -32.73
N ALA A 477 6.12 18.31 -32.92
CA ALA A 477 4.83 18.52 -33.58
C ALA A 477 3.92 19.46 -32.77
N ALA A 478 3.84 19.27 -31.45
CA ALA A 478 3.05 20.12 -30.58
C ALA A 478 3.58 21.56 -30.54
N ARG A 479 4.90 21.74 -30.50
CA ARG A 479 5.55 23.06 -30.56
C ARG A 479 5.25 23.76 -31.89
N ALA A 480 5.30 23.05 -33.01
CA ALA A 480 4.95 23.61 -34.32
C ALA A 480 3.47 24.04 -34.41
N ALA A 481 2.58 23.34 -33.69
CA ALA A 481 1.16 23.66 -33.59
C ALA A 481 0.83 24.70 -32.51
N GLY A 482 1.80 25.11 -31.68
CA GLY A 482 1.58 26.02 -30.54
C GLY A 482 0.62 25.43 -29.49
N GLN A 483 0.61 24.11 -29.32
CA GLN A 483 -0.30 23.41 -28.41
C GLN A 483 0.37 23.09 -27.09
N TRP A 484 -0.41 23.09 -26.01
CA TRP A 484 0.01 22.54 -24.72
C TRP A 484 0.17 21.02 -24.81
N VAL A 485 1.14 20.49 -24.07
CA VAL A 485 1.38 19.05 -23.97
C VAL A 485 1.29 18.60 -22.52
N LEU A 486 0.45 17.60 -22.27
CA LEU A 486 0.40 16.87 -21.01
C LEU A 486 1.14 15.55 -21.19
N VAL A 487 2.20 15.34 -20.42
CA VAL A 487 2.95 14.07 -20.43
C VAL A 487 2.56 13.28 -19.18
N ASP A 488 1.94 12.12 -19.38
CA ASP A 488 1.47 11.20 -18.34
C ASP A 488 2.36 9.95 -18.29
N TYR A 489 3.32 9.91 -17.37
CA TYR A 489 4.18 8.73 -17.20
C TYR A 489 3.38 7.58 -16.58
N TYR A 490 3.25 6.50 -17.34
CA TYR A 490 2.37 5.38 -17.02
C TYR A 490 3.14 4.06 -16.90
N ALA A 491 2.62 3.14 -16.09
CA ALA A 491 3.04 1.74 -16.10
C ALA A 491 1.89 0.78 -15.72
N ASP A 492 1.87 -0.42 -16.26
CA ASP A 492 0.81 -1.42 -15.98
C ASP A 492 0.81 -1.92 -14.53
N TRP A 493 1.98 -1.96 -13.90
CA TRP A 493 2.11 -2.36 -12.49
C TRP A 493 1.68 -1.25 -11.51
N CYS A 494 1.42 -0.04 -11.99
CA CYS A 494 1.09 1.13 -11.18
C CYS A 494 -0.42 1.21 -10.92
N VAL A 495 -0.84 0.84 -9.70
CA VAL A 495 -2.26 0.89 -9.29
C VAL A 495 -2.80 2.32 -9.32
N SER A 496 -2.05 3.29 -8.80
CA SER A 496 -2.46 4.70 -8.80
C SER A 496 -2.65 5.28 -10.20
N CYS A 497 -1.87 4.81 -11.18
CA CYS A 497 -2.04 5.20 -12.57
C CYS A 497 -3.41 4.75 -13.12
N LYS A 498 -3.84 3.53 -12.78
CA LYS A 498 -5.16 3.00 -13.13
C LYS A 498 -6.30 3.72 -12.43
N VAL A 499 -6.09 4.10 -11.17
CA VAL A 499 -7.07 4.92 -10.42
C VAL A 499 -7.23 6.28 -11.10
N MET A 500 -6.13 6.98 -11.40
CA MET A 500 -6.18 8.27 -12.10
C MET A 500 -6.78 8.17 -13.51
N GLU A 501 -6.48 7.13 -14.26
CA GLU A 501 -7.09 6.87 -15.58
C GLU A 501 -8.62 6.80 -15.50
N LYS A 502 -9.15 6.17 -14.45
CA LYS A 502 -10.58 5.99 -14.27
C LYS A 502 -11.27 7.20 -13.63
N GLU A 503 -10.65 7.79 -12.61
CA GLU A 503 -11.28 8.80 -11.75
C GLU A 503 -10.95 10.23 -12.18
N VAL A 504 -9.76 10.49 -12.73
CA VAL A 504 -9.34 11.81 -13.18
C VAL A 504 -9.58 11.97 -14.67
N PHE A 505 -8.97 11.10 -15.49
CA PHE A 505 -9.09 11.18 -16.95
C PHE A 505 -10.45 10.68 -17.48
N GLY A 506 -11.19 9.94 -16.66
CA GLY A 506 -12.57 9.55 -16.92
C GLY A 506 -13.60 10.64 -16.59
N ASP A 507 -13.22 11.70 -15.87
CA ASP A 507 -14.12 12.78 -15.49
C ASP A 507 -14.41 13.72 -16.67
N ALA A 508 -15.69 14.06 -16.87
CA ALA A 508 -16.13 14.88 -18.00
C ALA A 508 -15.61 16.32 -17.95
N GLN A 509 -15.39 16.88 -16.75
CA GLN A 509 -14.86 18.22 -16.58
C GLN A 509 -13.37 18.26 -16.93
N VAL A 510 -12.61 17.23 -16.55
CA VAL A 510 -11.20 17.07 -16.93
C VAL A 510 -11.07 16.93 -18.44
N GLN A 511 -11.90 16.09 -19.08
CA GLN A 511 -11.89 15.93 -20.53
C GLN A 511 -12.23 17.22 -21.27
N ALA A 512 -13.19 18.02 -20.75
CA ALA A 512 -13.52 19.32 -21.31
C ALA A 512 -12.34 20.30 -21.19
N ALA A 513 -11.68 20.34 -20.03
CA ALA A 513 -10.55 21.24 -19.77
C ALA A 513 -9.30 20.92 -20.59
N LEU A 514 -9.11 19.65 -20.98
CA LEU A 514 -8.01 19.20 -21.83
C LEU A 514 -8.29 19.35 -23.34
N THR A 515 -9.38 20.02 -23.72
CA THR A 515 -9.70 20.23 -25.13
C THR A 515 -8.66 21.10 -25.83
N GLY A 516 -7.97 20.52 -26.82
CA GLY A 516 -6.89 21.20 -27.55
C GLY A 516 -5.49 21.01 -26.96
N VAL A 517 -5.37 20.21 -25.89
CA VAL A 517 -4.10 19.77 -25.30
C VAL A 517 -3.69 18.43 -25.91
N ARG A 518 -2.41 18.29 -26.28
CA ARG A 518 -1.88 17.00 -26.73
C ARG A 518 -1.47 16.16 -25.53
N ILE A 519 -2.07 14.99 -25.35
CA ILE A 519 -1.76 14.11 -24.23
C ILE A 519 -0.82 12.99 -24.70
N LEU A 520 0.39 12.98 -24.16
CA LEU A 520 1.43 12.00 -24.44
C LEU A 520 1.57 11.07 -23.25
N ARG A 521 1.59 9.76 -23.49
CA ARG A 521 1.70 8.76 -22.42
C ARG A 521 2.92 7.87 -22.65
N PRO A 522 4.10 8.24 -22.12
CA PRO A 522 5.26 7.37 -22.13
C PRO A 522 4.98 6.15 -21.25
N ASP A 523 5.05 4.96 -21.84
CA ASP A 523 4.93 3.69 -21.12
C ASP A 523 6.29 3.23 -20.63
N VAL A 524 6.47 3.24 -19.30
CA VAL A 524 7.68 2.81 -18.59
C VAL A 524 7.47 1.49 -17.84
N THR A 525 6.54 0.65 -18.31
CA THR A 525 6.26 -0.68 -17.74
C THR A 525 7.50 -1.57 -17.76
N GLN A 526 8.31 -1.48 -18.81
CA GLN A 526 9.53 -2.30 -18.96
C GLN A 526 10.75 -1.60 -18.36
N THR A 527 11.63 -2.35 -17.69
CA THR A 527 12.91 -1.81 -17.17
C THR A 527 14.02 -1.90 -18.21
N ASP A 528 13.80 -1.30 -19.37
CA ASP A 528 14.74 -1.33 -20.50
C ASP A 528 15.54 0.00 -20.60
N PRO A 529 16.54 0.11 -21.49
CA PRO A 529 17.29 1.36 -21.67
C PRO A 529 16.41 2.53 -22.12
N ALA A 530 15.38 2.31 -22.93
CA ALA A 530 14.49 3.36 -23.41
C ALA A 530 13.67 3.97 -22.25
N SER A 531 13.06 3.13 -21.41
CA SER A 531 12.29 3.59 -20.25
C SER A 531 13.15 4.34 -19.24
N ARG A 532 14.41 3.92 -19.04
CA ARG A 532 15.36 4.64 -18.18
C ARG A 532 15.73 6.01 -18.74
N GLU A 533 15.90 6.12 -20.05
CA GLU A 533 16.16 7.40 -20.70
C GLU A 533 14.96 8.35 -20.55
N LEU A 534 13.74 7.85 -20.80
CA LEU A 534 12.50 8.60 -20.62
C LEU A 534 12.35 9.14 -19.19
N LEU A 535 12.66 8.34 -18.16
CA LEU A 535 12.60 8.77 -16.76
C LEU A 535 13.71 9.77 -16.41
N ASN A 536 14.96 9.50 -16.83
CA ASN A 536 16.10 10.33 -16.50
C ASN A 536 16.03 11.72 -17.13
N ARG A 537 15.50 11.82 -18.36
CA ARG A 537 15.41 13.08 -19.12
C ARG A 537 14.73 14.20 -18.35
N TYR A 538 13.62 13.89 -17.68
CA TYR A 538 12.88 14.85 -16.86
C TYR A 538 13.04 14.61 -15.35
N GLN A 539 13.99 13.75 -14.96
CA GLN A 539 14.25 13.37 -13.56
C GLN A 539 12.98 12.87 -12.86
N VAL A 540 12.22 12.00 -13.53
CA VAL A 540 11.01 11.38 -13.01
C VAL A 540 11.41 10.15 -12.19
N MET A 541 11.05 10.14 -10.90
CA MET A 541 11.39 9.05 -9.98
C MET A 541 10.55 7.78 -10.23
N GLY A 542 9.35 7.94 -10.76
CA GLY A 542 8.46 6.83 -11.10
C GLY A 542 7.03 7.30 -11.42
N PRO A 543 6.20 6.42 -12.00
CA PRO A 543 4.79 6.68 -12.26
C PRO A 543 3.93 6.56 -10.98
N PRO A 544 2.76 7.24 -10.89
CA PRO A 544 2.25 8.22 -11.85
C PRO A 544 2.96 9.57 -11.66
N THR A 545 3.42 10.16 -12.77
CA THR A 545 3.94 11.53 -12.79
C THR A 545 3.40 12.26 -14.01
N LEU A 546 2.76 13.40 -13.80
CA LEU A 546 2.24 14.28 -14.84
C LEU A 546 3.13 15.50 -14.99
N LEU A 547 3.52 15.79 -16.23
CA LEU A 547 4.30 16.96 -16.60
C LEU A 547 3.53 17.82 -17.58
N PHE A 548 3.58 19.13 -17.38
CA PHE A 548 2.98 20.09 -18.28
C PHE A 548 4.08 20.79 -19.07
N ILE A 549 3.99 20.72 -20.39
CA ILE A 549 4.91 21.39 -21.31
C ILE A 549 4.13 22.45 -22.08
N GLY A 550 4.64 23.67 -22.03
CA GLY A 550 4.03 24.83 -22.67
C GLY A 550 4.17 24.81 -24.19
N PRO A 551 3.45 25.71 -24.88
CA PRO A 551 3.55 25.87 -26.34
C PRO A 551 4.94 26.38 -26.78
N ASP A 552 5.71 26.95 -25.86
CA ASP A 552 7.13 27.29 -26.00
C ASP A 552 8.05 26.06 -26.08
N GLY A 553 7.57 24.89 -25.67
CA GLY A 553 8.31 23.64 -25.58
C GLY A 553 9.08 23.48 -24.26
N GLU A 554 8.84 24.35 -23.27
CA GLU A 554 9.48 24.27 -21.95
C GLU A 554 8.57 23.60 -20.91
N GLU A 555 9.16 22.83 -20.01
CA GLU A 555 8.42 22.18 -18.92
C GLU A 555 8.08 23.19 -17.81
N ARG A 556 6.81 23.24 -17.42
CA ARG A 556 6.35 23.95 -16.22
C ARG A 556 6.61 23.10 -14.98
N ARG A 557 7.89 22.95 -14.65
CA ARG A 557 8.39 22.04 -13.60
C ARG A 557 7.75 22.26 -12.23
N THR A 558 7.37 23.48 -11.88
CA THR A 558 6.70 23.81 -10.61
C THR A 558 5.25 23.31 -10.54
N GLN A 559 4.64 23.02 -11.69
CA GLN A 559 3.27 22.51 -11.80
C GLN A 559 3.22 20.98 -11.95
N ARG A 560 4.38 20.31 -11.91
CA ARG A 560 4.45 18.84 -11.98
C ARG A 560 3.62 18.20 -10.87
N ILE A 561 2.91 17.13 -11.21
CA ILE A 561 2.17 16.31 -10.25
C ILE A 561 2.91 14.98 -10.14
N THR A 562 3.28 14.60 -8.91
CA THR A 562 3.90 13.31 -8.59
C THR A 562 3.00 12.57 -7.61
N GLY A 563 2.58 11.36 -7.97
CA GLY A 563 1.65 10.56 -7.17
C GLY A 563 0.19 10.76 -7.58
N GLU A 564 -0.70 10.13 -6.82
CA GLU A 564 -2.13 10.11 -7.06
C GLU A 564 -2.79 11.42 -6.64
N VAL A 565 -3.67 11.95 -7.48
CA VAL A 565 -4.50 13.15 -7.21
C VAL A 565 -5.93 12.91 -7.66
N ASP A 566 -6.88 13.62 -7.05
CA ASP A 566 -8.27 13.64 -7.50
C ASP A 566 -8.51 14.60 -8.68
N ALA A 567 -9.70 14.53 -9.28
CA ALA A 567 -10.06 15.34 -10.44
C ALA A 567 -10.05 16.86 -10.17
N ASN A 568 -10.45 17.29 -8.97
CA ASN A 568 -10.50 18.70 -8.60
C ASN A 568 -9.09 19.26 -8.40
N GLN A 569 -8.21 18.50 -7.74
CA GLN A 569 -6.80 18.85 -7.58
C GLN A 569 -6.08 18.95 -8.93
N PHE A 570 -6.36 18.02 -9.84
CA PHE A 570 -5.84 18.07 -11.21
C PHE A 570 -6.32 19.34 -11.94
N LEU A 571 -7.63 19.63 -11.93
CA LEU A 571 -8.21 20.81 -12.57
C LEU A 571 -7.66 22.12 -12.00
N ASN A 572 -7.54 22.22 -10.68
CA ASN A 572 -6.96 23.40 -10.03
C ASN A 572 -5.52 23.62 -10.48
N ARG A 573 -4.72 22.56 -10.58
CA ARG A 573 -3.34 22.67 -11.05
C ARG A 573 -3.26 22.99 -12.54
N TRP A 574 -4.13 22.40 -13.35
CA TRP A 574 -4.23 22.69 -14.78
C TRP A 574 -4.58 24.16 -15.04
N ASN A 575 -5.59 24.69 -14.34
CA ASN A 575 -5.99 26.10 -14.47
C ASN A 575 -4.86 27.05 -14.04
N GLN A 576 -4.18 26.77 -12.92
CA GLN A 576 -3.02 27.55 -12.49
C GLN A 576 -1.86 27.51 -13.50
N THR A 577 -1.70 26.39 -14.20
CA THR A 577 -0.69 26.22 -15.24
C THR A 577 -1.00 27.07 -16.46
N MET A 578 -2.27 27.10 -16.89
CA MET A 578 -2.73 27.91 -18.02
C MET A 578 -2.68 29.42 -17.72
N GLU A 579 -2.98 29.84 -16.49
CA GLU A 579 -2.95 31.26 -16.10
C GLU A 579 -1.53 31.84 -16.01
N ARG A 580 -0.54 30.99 -15.72
CA ARG A 580 0.89 31.36 -15.58
C ARG A 580 1.74 30.96 -16.79
N GLY A 581 1.07 30.46 -17.83
CA GLY A 581 1.62 29.75 -18.98
C GLY A 581 2.09 30.65 -20.10
#